data_AF-A0A285IUK8-F1
#
_entry.id   AF-A0A285IUK8-F1
#
_cell.length_a   1.000
_cell.length_b   1.000
_cell.length_c   1.000
_cell.angle_alpha   90.00
_cell.angle_beta   90.00
_cell.angle_gamma   90.00
#
_symmetry.space_group_name_H-M   'P 1'
#
loop_
_entity.id
_entity.type
_entity.pdbx_description
1 polymer ?
#
loop_
_entity_poly.entity_id
_entity_poly.type
_entity_poly.pdbx_seq_one_letter_code
_entity_poly.pdbx_strand_id
1 'polypeptide(L)'
;MTTPYPVVKRIPDDQPFVVRPHLAKRLGLAGASSVFIWLFTLCLFGLAGLGEDDVNWGALVAVPVVIGILYFLLVGGIVWLVASGGPVLAAGPAGLWIKTRPTRGQAVWLPWEHIGLISRRRWFLEKMLVVHPRDPRLNDRLGSFTAVDASQLNLFFGSGLTATLTFADKKEAEILRAVAYFANQRVPLA
;
A
#
# COMPACT_ATOMS: atom_id res chain seq x y z
N MET A 1 23.44 23.17 -7.91
CA MET A 1 23.61 21.82 -7.33
C MET A 1 22.35 21.51 -6.53
N THR A 2 21.46 20.64 -7.02
CA THR A 2 20.25 20.27 -6.27
C THR A 2 20.63 19.31 -5.18
N THR A 3 20.51 19.73 -3.92
CA THR A 3 20.66 18.85 -2.76
C THR A 3 19.72 17.66 -2.93
N PRO A 4 20.19 16.41 -2.84
CA PRO A 4 19.32 15.24 -2.95
C PRO A 4 18.25 15.32 -1.85
N TYR A 5 17.00 14.95 -2.18
CA TYR A 5 15.93 14.92 -1.19
C TYR A 5 16.32 13.97 -0.05
N PRO A 6 16.01 14.30 1.20
CA PRO A 6 16.22 13.39 2.32
C PRO A 6 15.41 12.11 2.06
N VAL A 7 16.13 11.00 1.90
CA VAL A 7 15.55 9.67 1.85
C VAL A 7 15.98 8.95 3.11
N VAL A 8 14.99 8.55 3.91
CA VAL A 8 15.21 7.87 5.18
C VAL A 8 14.48 6.53 5.19
N LYS A 9 14.93 5.60 6.03
CA LYS A 9 14.33 4.27 6.12
C LYS A 9 12.86 4.29 6.57
N ARG A 10 12.48 5.26 7.40
CA ARG A 10 11.15 5.37 8.00
C ARG A 10 10.79 6.84 8.22
N ILE A 11 9.53 7.19 7.95
CA ILE A 11 8.99 8.52 8.26
C ILE A 11 9.20 8.81 9.75
N PRO A 12 9.81 9.96 10.11
CA PRO A 12 9.97 10.38 11.50
C PRO A 12 8.63 10.39 12.25
N ASP A 13 8.60 9.92 13.50
CA ASP A 13 7.36 9.83 14.28
C ASP A 13 6.94 11.19 14.89
N ASP A 14 7.81 12.21 14.86
CA ASP A 14 7.65 13.54 15.44
C ASP A 14 6.94 14.55 14.52
N GLN A 15 6.34 14.08 13.43
CA GLN A 15 5.68 14.96 12.46
C GLN A 15 4.30 15.42 12.96
N PRO A 16 3.87 16.65 12.62
CA PRO A 16 2.61 17.23 13.10
C PRO A 16 1.36 16.41 12.75
N PHE A 17 1.35 15.79 11.56
CA PHE A 17 0.29 14.90 11.15
C PHE A 17 0.87 13.64 10.53
N VAL A 18 0.55 12.48 11.10
CA VAL A 18 1.08 11.17 10.68
C VAL A 18 -0.08 10.24 10.36
N VAL A 19 0.05 9.50 9.25
CA VAL A 19 -0.89 8.46 8.82
C VAL A 19 -0.19 7.10 8.90
N ARG A 20 -0.82 6.18 9.62
CA ARG A 20 -0.32 4.81 9.81
C ARG A 20 -1.22 3.81 9.09
N PRO A 21 -0.68 2.66 8.67
CA PRO A 21 -1.52 1.58 8.18
C PRO A 21 -2.38 1.02 9.32
N HIS A 22 -3.67 0.86 9.07
CA HIS A 22 -4.62 0.31 10.02
C HIS A 22 -4.74 -1.20 9.86
N LEU A 23 -4.06 -1.93 10.76
CA LEU A 23 -3.94 -3.38 10.68
C LEU A 23 -5.27 -4.09 10.83
N ALA A 24 -6.18 -3.62 11.68
CA ALA A 24 -7.48 -4.27 11.88
C ALA A 24 -8.30 -4.29 10.58
N LYS A 25 -8.31 -3.21 9.80
CA LYS A 25 -8.99 -3.16 8.48
C LYS A 25 -8.33 -4.12 7.48
N ARG A 26 -6.99 -4.19 7.48
CA ARG A 26 -6.26 -5.09 6.57
C ARG A 26 -6.47 -6.56 6.94
N LEU A 27 -6.43 -6.89 8.23
CA LEU A 27 -6.73 -8.22 8.75
C LEU A 27 -8.19 -8.61 8.53
N GLY A 28 -9.12 -7.68 8.71
CA GLY A 28 -10.54 -7.90 8.42
C GLY A 28 -10.79 -8.24 6.95
N LEU A 29 -10.18 -7.47 6.03
CA LEU A 29 -10.28 -7.77 4.60
C LEU A 29 -9.60 -9.10 4.25
N ALA A 30 -8.39 -9.35 4.78
CA ALA A 30 -7.69 -10.60 4.57
C ALA A 30 -8.48 -11.80 5.12
N GLY A 31 -9.13 -11.64 6.28
CA GLY A 31 -10.00 -12.65 6.86
C GLY A 31 -11.21 -12.93 5.97
N ALA A 32 -11.91 -11.87 5.53
CA ALA A 32 -13.06 -12.00 4.63
C ALA A 32 -12.70 -12.66 3.29
N SER A 33 -11.57 -12.26 2.68
CA SER A 33 -11.08 -12.91 1.45
C SER A 33 -10.71 -14.36 1.69
N SER A 34 -10.11 -14.68 2.84
CA SER A 34 -9.74 -16.05 3.20
C SER A 34 -10.98 -16.94 3.30
N VAL A 35 -12.01 -16.49 4.05
CA VAL A 35 -13.27 -17.24 4.18
C VAL A 35 -13.89 -17.50 2.81
N PHE A 36 -13.95 -16.47 1.95
CA PHE A 36 -14.52 -16.60 0.62
C PHE A 36 -13.76 -17.60 -0.26
N ILE A 37 -12.43 -17.49 -0.32
CA ILE A 37 -11.58 -18.39 -1.11
C ILE A 37 -11.70 -19.83 -0.62
N TRP A 38 -11.68 -20.04 0.69
CA TRP A 38 -11.78 -21.38 1.27
C TRP A 38 -13.14 -22.01 1.05
N LEU A 39 -14.22 -21.24 1.21
CA LEU A 39 -15.57 -21.73 0.93
C LEU A 39 -15.72 -22.10 -0.54
N PHE A 40 -15.24 -21.25 -1.45
CA PHE A 40 -15.25 -21.53 -2.88
C PHE A 40 -14.43 -22.79 -3.24
N THR A 41 -13.24 -22.92 -2.65
CA THR A 41 -12.37 -24.09 -2.84
C THR A 41 -13.07 -25.36 -2.36
N LEU A 42 -13.60 -25.37 -1.14
CA LEU A 42 -14.32 -26.51 -0.58
C LEU A 42 -15.56 -26.88 -1.41
N CYS A 43 -16.27 -25.90 -1.96
CA CYS A 43 -17.38 -26.17 -2.89
C CYS A 43 -16.90 -26.86 -4.17
N LEU A 44 -15.81 -26.39 -4.79
CA LEU A 44 -15.26 -27.02 -6.01
C LEU A 44 -14.79 -28.45 -5.76
N PHE A 45 -14.06 -28.68 -4.66
CA PHE A 45 -13.59 -30.03 -4.29
C PHE A 45 -14.76 -30.94 -3.88
N GLY A 46 -15.76 -30.41 -3.19
CA GLY A 46 -16.99 -31.14 -2.84
C GLY A 46 -17.77 -31.57 -4.08
N LEU A 47 -17.90 -30.69 -5.08
CA LEU A 47 -18.53 -31.03 -6.36
C LEU A 47 -17.73 -32.08 -7.15
N ALA A 48 -16.40 -31.95 -7.19
CA ALA A 48 -15.53 -32.92 -7.87
C ALA A 48 -15.65 -34.32 -7.24
N GLY A 49 -15.71 -34.42 -5.92
CA GLY A 49 -15.86 -35.69 -5.21
C GLY A 49 -17.22 -36.36 -5.35
N LEU A 50 -18.26 -35.65 -5.80
CA LEU A 50 -19.59 -36.23 -6.05
C LEU A 50 -19.72 -36.89 -7.44
N GLY A 51 -18.76 -36.67 -8.34
CA GLY A 51 -18.84 -37.10 -9.74
C GLY A 51 -17.94 -38.28 -10.13
N GLU A 52 -17.11 -38.78 -9.22
CA GLU A 52 -16.16 -39.87 -9.47
C GLU A 52 -16.43 -41.06 -8.55
N ASP A 53 -16.44 -42.28 -9.10
CA ASP A 53 -16.61 -43.51 -8.33
C ASP A 53 -15.31 -43.98 -7.64
N ASP A 54 -14.14 -43.47 -8.10
CA ASP A 54 -12.81 -43.81 -7.59
C ASP A 54 -12.05 -42.55 -7.12
N VAL A 55 -12.61 -41.89 -6.09
CA VAL A 55 -12.06 -40.64 -5.54
C VAL A 55 -10.74 -40.89 -4.81
N ASN A 56 -9.66 -40.27 -5.28
CA ASN A 56 -8.42 -40.19 -4.52
C ASN A 56 -8.54 -39.18 -3.35
N TRP A 57 -9.06 -39.66 -2.23
CA TRP A 57 -9.22 -38.87 -0.99
C TRP A 57 -7.93 -38.25 -0.49
N GLY A 58 -6.78 -38.91 -0.72
CA GLY A 58 -5.47 -38.38 -0.36
C GLY A 58 -5.15 -37.09 -1.12
N ALA A 59 -5.36 -37.09 -2.43
CA ALA A 59 -5.19 -35.89 -3.26
C ALA A 59 -6.25 -34.81 -2.95
N LEU A 60 -7.50 -35.22 -2.73
CA LEU A 60 -8.61 -34.32 -2.40
C LEU A 60 -8.37 -33.51 -1.12
N VAL A 61 -7.64 -34.08 -0.16
CA VAL A 61 -7.25 -33.38 1.09
C VAL A 61 -5.90 -32.68 0.94
N ALA A 62 -4.90 -33.34 0.35
CA ALA A 62 -3.54 -32.79 0.27
C ALA A 62 -3.50 -31.48 -0.55
N VAL A 63 -4.23 -31.40 -1.66
CA VAL A 63 -4.19 -30.23 -2.55
C VAL A 63 -4.74 -28.97 -1.85
N PRO A 64 -5.94 -28.96 -1.25
CA PRO A 64 -6.42 -27.81 -0.47
C PRO A 64 -5.47 -27.43 0.67
N VAL A 65 -4.89 -28.40 1.38
CA VAL A 65 -3.96 -28.14 2.48
C VAL A 65 -2.72 -27.39 1.98
N VAL A 66 -2.09 -27.86 0.90
CA VAL A 66 -0.91 -27.20 0.31
C VAL A 66 -1.26 -25.79 -0.17
N ILE A 67 -2.37 -25.63 -0.89
CA ILE A 67 -2.85 -24.31 -1.34
C ILE A 67 -3.06 -23.39 -0.14
N GLY A 68 -3.62 -23.91 0.94
CA GLY A 68 -3.85 -23.16 2.17
C GLY A 68 -2.60 -22.66 2.85
N ILE A 69 -1.59 -23.51 2.96
CA ILE A 69 -0.29 -23.15 3.53
C ILE A 69 0.34 -22.04 2.68
N LEU A 70 0.38 -22.21 1.36
CA LEU A 70 0.93 -21.21 0.44
C LEU A 70 0.18 -19.88 0.55
N TYR A 71 -1.15 -19.92 0.61
CA TYR A 71 -1.99 -18.74 0.79
C TYR A 71 -1.71 -18.04 2.11
N PHE A 72 -1.64 -18.78 3.23
CA PHE A 72 -1.38 -18.21 4.54
C PHE A 72 0.01 -17.56 4.62
N LEU A 73 1.03 -18.21 4.05
CA LEU A 73 2.37 -17.65 3.97
C LEU A 73 2.41 -16.36 3.14
N LEU A 74 1.72 -16.36 1.99
CA LEU A 74 1.67 -15.18 1.11
C LEU A 74 0.94 -14.01 1.79
N VAL A 75 -0.28 -14.23 2.28
CA VAL A 75 -1.09 -13.18 2.89
C VAL A 75 -0.49 -12.71 4.22
N GLY A 76 -0.04 -13.64 5.07
CA GLY A 76 0.64 -13.34 6.31
C GLY A 76 1.92 -12.53 6.08
N GLY A 77 2.72 -12.91 5.08
CA GLY A 77 3.90 -12.17 4.65
C GLY A 77 3.59 -10.75 4.22
N ILE A 78 2.55 -10.54 3.39
CA ILE A 78 2.12 -9.20 2.95
C ILE A 78 1.67 -8.36 4.14
N VAL A 79 0.83 -8.91 5.03
CA VAL A 79 0.36 -8.18 6.23
C VAL A 79 1.53 -7.80 7.13
N TRP A 80 2.46 -8.72 7.37
CA TRP A 80 3.66 -8.47 8.17
C TRP A 80 4.57 -7.38 7.56
N LEU A 81 4.74 -7.39 6.24
CA LEU A 81 5.52 -6.38 5.51
C LEU A 81 4.89 -4.99 5.61
N VAL A 82 3.55 -4.90 5.61
CA VAL A 82 2.85 -3.63 5.82
C VAL A 82 2.95 -3.17 7.28
N ALA A 83 2.74 -4.08 8.24
CA ALA A 83 2.77 -3.77 9.66
C ALA A 83 4.14 -3.29 10.14
N SER A 84 5.21 -3.94 9.68
CA SER A 84 6.57 -3.61 10.09
C SER A 84 7.15 -2.37 9.39
N GLY A 85 6.44 -1.80 8.43
CA GLY A 85 6.93 -0.65 7.67
C GLY A 85 6.90 0.67 8.46
N GLY A 86 6.00 0.84 9.42
CA GLY A 86 5.74 2.15 10.05
C GLY A 86 4.88 3.09 9.18
N PRO A 87 4.84 4.40 9.49
CA PRO A 87 3.92 5.34 8.85
C PRO A 87 4.06 5.41 7.33
N VAL A 88 2.96 5.71 6.64
CA VAL A 88 2.90 5.74 5.16
C VAL A 88 2.89 7.15 4.59
N LEU A 89 2.43 8.12 5.36
CA LEU A 89 2.36 9.53 5.00
C LEU A 89 2.53 10.37 6.27
N ALA A 90 3.24 11.48 6.18
CA ALA A 90 3.16 12.52 7.19
C ALA A 90 3.22 13.91 6.55
N ALA A 91 2.44 14.85 7.09
CA ALA A 91 2.36 16.22 6.60
C ALA A 91 2.78 17.19 7.71
N GLY A 92 3.50 18.24 7.32
CA GLY A 92 3.88 19.34 8.20
C GLY A 92 4.04 20.66 7.45
N PRO A 93 4.32 21.76 8.15
CA PRO A 93 4.40 23.10 7.54
C PRO A 93 5.45 23.23 6.43
N ALA A 94 6.55 22.47 6.54
CA ALA A 94 7.67 22.52 5.62
C ALA A 94 7.49 21.60 4.39
N GLY A 95 6.68 20.55 4.49
CA GLY A 95 6.54 19.58 3.41
C GLY A 95 5.78 18.32 3.78
N LEU A 96 5.93 17.32 2.92
CA LEU A 96 5.25 16.04 2.98
C LEU A 96 6.27 14.91 2.96
N TRP A 97 6.15 14.01 3.93
CA TRP A 97 6.79 12.70 3.90
C TRP A 97 5.84 11.69 3.25
N ILE A 98 6.35 10.93 2.30
CA ILE A 98 5.60 9.85 1.68
C ILE A 98 6.50 8.64 1.47
N LYS A 99 5.94 7.44 1.66
CA LYS A 99 6.65 6.21 1.35
C LYS A 99 6.66 5.91 -0.14
N THR A 100 7.75 5.29 -0.58
CA THR A 100 7.91 4.81 -1.95
C THR A 100 7.21 3.48 -2.20
N ARG A 101 6.77 2.78 -1.15
CA ARG A 101 5.84 1.64 -1.25
C ARG A 101 5.07 1.39 0.05
N PRO A 102 3.86 0.80 -0.02
CA PRO A 102 3.01 0.55 1.15
C PRO A 102 3.64 -0.34 2.24
N THR A 103 4.68 -1.11 1.91
CA THR A 103 5.38 -2.03 2.83
C THR A 103 6.64 -1.39 3.45
N ARG A 104 7.78 -2.09 3.45
CA ARG A 104 9.10 -1.61 3.92
C ARG A 104 9.82 -0.68 2.93
N GLY A 105 9.07 0.18 2.24
CA GLY A 105 9.63 1.20 1.36
C GLY A 105 10.40 2.26 2.11
N GLN A 106 11.30 2.94 1.40
CA GLN A 106 11.95 4.15 1.90
C GLN A 106 10.92 5.29 1.99
N ALA A 107 11.18 6.21 2.91
CA ALA A 107 10.42 7.44 3.07
C ALA A 107 11.17 8.59 2.41
N VAL A 108 10.45 9.35 1.60
CA VAL A 108 10.98 10.50 0.87
C VAL A 108 10.34 11.74 1.43
N TRP A 109 11.17 12.74 1.74
CA TRP A 109 10.69 14.07 2.08
C TRP A 109 10.59 14.95 0.85
N LEU A 110 9.42 15.55 0.65
CA LEU A 110 9.15 16.50 -0.43
C LEU A 110 8.70 17.84 0.15
N PRO A 111 9.44 18.94 -0.08
CA PRO A 111 8.91 20.28 0.17
C PRO A 111 7.66 20.53 -0.68
N TRP A 112 6.72 21.32 -0.17
CA TRP A 112 5.49 21.66 -0.89
C TRP A 112 5.76 22.27 -2.27
N GLU A 113 6.84 23.02 -2.40
CA GLU A 113 7.28 23.72 -3.61
C GLU A 113 7.74 22.75 -4.71
N HIS A 114 8.01 21.49 -4.35
CA HIS A 114 8.45 20.45 -5.28
C HIS A 114 7.31 19.49 -5.65
N ILE A 115 6.12 19.68 -5.09
CA ILE A 115 4.93 18.91 -5.42
C ILE A 115 4.14 19.68 -6.49
N GLY A 116 3.85 19.00 -7.60
CA GLY A 116 3.11 19.57 -8.72
C GLY A 116 1.60 19.39 -8.56
N LEU A 117 1.20 18.19 -8.14
CA LEU A 117 -0.21 17.82 -7.99
C LEU A 117 -0.35 16.76 -6.92
N ILE A 118 -1.37 16.89 -6.08
CA ILE A 118 -1.84 15.80 -5.24
C ILE A 118 -3.19 15.38 -5.77
N SER A 119 -3.31 14.12 -6.17
CA SER A 119 -4.54 13.58 -6.73
C SER A 119 -5.02 12.38 -5.91
N ARG A 120 -6.32 12.12 -5.95
CA ARG A 120 -6.89 10.88 -5.41
C ARG A 120 -7.13 9.88 -6.54
N ARG A 121 -6.67 8.65 -6.35
CA ARG A 121 -6.94 7.53 -7.25
C ARG A 121 -7.62 6.39 -6.51
N ARG A 122 -8.56 5.71 -7.18
CA ARG A 122 -9.10 4.43 -6.72
C ARG A 122 -8.53 3.31 -7.58
N TRP A 123 -7.98 2.29 -6.93
CA TRP A 123 -7.55 1.06 -7.56
C TRP A 123 -8.27 -0.12 -6.90
N PHE A 124 -9.19 -0.73 -7.64
CA PHE A 124 -10.09 -1.77 -7.14
C PHE A 124 -10.83 -1.31 -5.85
N LEU A 125 -10.49 -1.88 -4.70
CA LEU A 125 -11.04 -1.55 -3.38
C LEU A 125 -10.21 -0.52 -2.59
N GLU A 126 -8.98 -0.22 -3.04
CA GLU A 126 -8.06 0.68 -2.34
C GLU A 126 -8.14 2.09 -2.95
N LYS A 127 -8.41 3.08 -2.09
CA LYS A 127 -8.22 4.49 -2.42
C LYS A 127 -6.82 4.88 -2.02
N MET A 128 -6.17 5.67 -2.86
CA MET A 128 -4.80 6.13 -2.68
C MET A 128 -4.72 7.63 -2.90
N LEU A 129 -3.85 8.26 -2.10
CA LEU A 129 -3.34 9.59 -2.35
C LEU A 129 -2.11 9.45 -3.25
N VAL A 130 -2.10 10.13 -4.38
CA VAL A 130 -1.01 10.11 -5.35
C VAL A 130 -0.38 11.48 -5.39
N VAL A 131 0.91 11.54 -5.04
CA VAL A 131 1.72 12.76 -5.03
C VAL A 131 2.57 12.76 -6.28
N HIS A 132 2.33 13.71 -7.17
CA HIS A 132 3.10 13.94 -8.39
C HIS A 132 4.17 15.01 -8.11
N PRO A 133 5.46 14.65 -8.15
CA PRO A 133 6.53 15.64 -8.07
C PRO A 133 6.51 16.57 -9.30
N ARG A 134 6.94 17.83 -9.15
CA ARG A 134 7.11 18.75 -10.28
C ARG A 134 8.22 18.30 -11.23
N ASP A 135 9.29 17.71 -10.69
CA ASP A 135 10.36 17.11 -11.48
C ASP A 135 10.08 15.61 -11.65
N PRO A 136 9.72 15.13 -12.85
CA PRO A 136 9.46 13.71 -13.08
C PRO A 136 10.70 12.84 -12.91
N ARG A 137 11.91 13.42 -12.98
CA ARG A 137 13.20 12.73 -12.74
C ARG A 137 13.52 12.57 -11.26
N LEU A 138 12.64 13.02 -10.37
CA LEU A 138 12.82 12.87 -8.93
C LEU A 138 13.01 11.39 -8.57
N ASN A 139 12.24 10.48 -9.18
CA ASN A 139 12.34 9.04 -8.94
C ASN A 139 13.73 8.46 -9.27
N ASP A 140 14.36 8.93 -10.34
CA ASP A 140 15.71 8.48 -10.75
C ASP A 140 16.78 8.92 -9.75
N ARG A 141 16.51 9.98 -8.98
CA ARG A 141 17.41 10.55 -7.99
C ARG A 141 17.23 10.00 -6.58
N LEU A 142 16.22 9.14 -6.35
CA LEU A 142 15.95 8.53 -5.04
C LEU A 142 16.79 7.27 -4.74
N GLY A 143 17.69 6.88 -5.65
CA GLY A 143 18.54 5.70 -5.55
C GLY A 143 17.95 4.45 -6.22
N SER A 144 18.80 3.48 -6.56
CA SER A 144 18.42 2.31 -7.38
C SER A 144 17.32 1.46 -6.77
N PHE A 145 17.36 1.20 -5.46
CA PHE A 145 16.31 0.46 -4.75
C PHE A 145 14.96 1.18 -4.80
N THR A 146 14.97 2.51 -4.67
CA THR A 146 13.77 3.33 -4.68
C THR A 146 13.20 3.50 -6.08
N ALA A 147 14.05 3.55 -7.11
CA ALA A 147 13.63 3.61 -8.51
C ALA A 147 12.95 2.30 -8.95
N VAL A 148 13.45 1.14 -8.51
CA VAL A 148 12.82 -0.16 -8.77
C VAL A 148 11.49 -0.31 -8.01
N ASP A 149 11.45 0.12 -6.74
CA ASP A 149 10.20 0.12 -5.96
C ASP A 149 9.15 1.07 -6.56
N ALA A 150 9.56 2.27 -7.00
CA ALA A 150 8.69 3.25 -7.64
C ALA A 150 8.23 2.80 -9.03
N SER A 151 9.06 2.11 -9.81
CA SER A 151 8.68 1.63 -11.16
C SER A 151 7.62 0.53 -11.11
N GLN A 152 7.69 -0.36 -10.12
CA GLN A 152 6.62 -1.35 -9.87
C GLN A 152 5.30 -0.66 -9.53
N LEU A 153 5.31 0.33 -8.62
CA LEU A 153 4.10 1.10 -8.34
C LEU A 153 3.61 1.88 -9.55
N ASN A 154 4.53 2.38 -10.39
CA ASN A 154 4.17 3.12 -11.60
C ASN A 154 3.44 2.22 -12.60
N LEU A 155 3.87 0.96 -12.73
CA LEU A 155 3.21 -0.06 -13.56
C LEU A 155 1.81 -0.44 -13.04
N PHE A 156 1.62 -0.54 -11.72
CA PHE A 156 0.33 -0.95 -11.14
C PHE A 156 -0.65 0.21 -10.87
N PHE A 157 -0.12 1.39 -10.53
CA PHE A 157 -0.89 2.52 -9.99
C PHE A 157 -0.67 3.84 -10.75
N GLY A 158 0.10 3.84 -11.84
CA GLY A 158 0.46 5.02 -12.62
C GLY A 158 1.51 5.92 -11.93
N SER A 159 1.80 7.07 -12.52
CA SER A 159 2.88 7.95 -12.05
C SER A 159 2.61 8.53 -10.66
N GLY A 160 3.68 8.70 -9.89
CA GLY A 160 3.67 9.39 -8.60
C GLY A 160 3.95 8.48 -7.39
N LEU A 161 4.19 9.11 -6.25
CA LEU A 161 4.36 8.42 -4.96
C LEU A 161 2.99 8.22 -4.33
N THR A 162 2.70 7.01 -3.83
CA THR A 162 1.34 6.65 -3.39
C THR A 162 1.27 6.32 -1.90
N ALA A 163 0.19 6.77 -1.26
CA ALA A 163 -0.14 6.43 0.12
C ALA A 163 -1.59 5.90 0.21
N THR A 164 -1.78 4.79 0.94
CA THR A 164 -3.11 4.20 1.16
C THR A 164 -4.02 5.14 1.97
N LEU A 165 -5.26 5.31 1.50
CA LEU A 165 -6.33 6.02 2.23
C LEU A 165 -7.34 5.03 2.84
N THR A 166 -7.72 3.95 2.13
CA THR A 166 -8.72 2.97 2.63
C THR A 166 -8.25 2.29 3.93
N PHE A 167 -7.00 1.84 3.94
CA PHE A 167 -6.40 1.14 5.07
C PHE A 167 -5.55 2.06 5.94
N ALA A 168 -5.83 3.36 5.95
CA ALA A 168 -5.26 4.28 6.91
C ALA A 168 -5.99 4.18 8.26
N ASP A 169 -5.26 4.52 9.32
CA ASP A 169 -5.78 4.67 10.69
C ASP A 169 -6.74 5.86 10.81
N LYS A 170 -6.53 6.88 9.99
CA LYS A 170 -7.36 8.09 9.89
C LYS A 170 -8.38 8.01 8.76
N LYS A 171 -9.44 8.80 8.85
CA LYS A 171 -10.45 8.91 7.78
C LYS A 171 -9.88 9.65 6.57
N GLU A 172 -10.30 9.26 5.37
CA GLU A 172 -9.88 9.90 4.11
C GLU A 172 -10.04 11.43 4.16
N ALA A 173 -11.20 11.92 4.61
CA ALA A 173 -11.48 13.35 4.71
C ALA A 173 -10.57 14.08 5.71
N GLU A 174 -10.15 13.41 6.79
CA GLU A 174 -9.21 13.96 7.77
C GLU A 174 -7.82 14.10 7.15
N ILE A 175 -7.37 13.09 6.42
CA ILE A 175 -6.08 13.10 5.71
C ILE A 175 -6.05 14.21 4.68
N LEU A 176 -7.07 14.30 3.83
CA LEU A 176 -7.14 15.34 2.79
C LEU A 176 -7.21 16.75 3.39
N ARG A 177 -7.97 16.94 4.49
CA ARG A 177 -8.01 18.23 5.19
C ARG A 177 -6.66 18.61 5.78
N ALA A 178 -5.95 17.67 6.42
CA ALA A 178 -4.63 17.93 6.97
C ALA A 178 -3.62 18.27 5.87
N VAL A 179 -3.62 17.51 4.77
CA VAL A 179 -2.75 17.79 3.62
C VAL A 179 -3.08 19.16 3.02
N ALA A 180 -4.36 19.49 2.82
CA ALA A 180 -4.78 20.80 2.31
C ALA A 180 -4.39 21.95 3.26
N TYR A 181 -4.54 21.74 4.57
CA TYR A 181 -4.16 22.71 5.60
C TYR A 181 -2.66 23.03 5.57
N PHE A 182 -1.80 22.00 5.55
CA PHE A 182 -0.35 22.21 5.51
C PHE A 182 0.15 22.67 4.14
N ALA A 183 -0.46 22.21 3.05
CA ALA A 183 -0.13 22.67 1.70
C ALA A 183 -0.48 24.15 1.50
N ASN A 184 -1.46 24.68 2.24
CA ASN A 184 -1.86 26.09 2.25
C ASN A 184 -1.95 26.70 0.83
N GLN A 185 -2.72 26.06 -0.05
CA GLN A 185 -2.92 26.44 -1.46
C GLN A 185 -1.68 26.39 -2.38
N ARG A 186 -0.50 25.97 -1.90
CA ARG A 186 0.73 25.86 -2.72
C ARG A 186 0.67 24.73 -3.75
N VAL A 187 -0.22 23.77 -3.53
CA VAL A 187 -0.33 22.54 -4.32
C VAL A 187 -1.80 22.30 -4.68
N PRO A 188 -2.12 22.08 -5.97
CA PRO A 188 -3.48 21.71 -6.36
C PRO A 188 -3.83 20.31 -5.83
N LEU A 189 -5.06 20.18 -5.32
CA LEU A 189 -5.66 18.93 -4.87
C LEU A 189 -6.80 18.53 -5.80
N ALA A 190 -6.69 17.38 -6.46
CA ALA A 190 -7.66 16.87 -7.46
C ALA A 190 -8.28 15.52 -7.06
#